data_AF-A0A4Q5KRF4-F1
#
_entry.id   AF-A0A4Q5KRF4-F1
#
_cell.length_a   1.000
_cell.length_b   1.000
_cell.length_c   1.000
_cell.angle_alpha   90.00
_cell.angle_beta   90.00
_cell.angle_gamma   90.00
#
_symmetry.space_group_name_H-M   'P 1'
#
loop_
_entity.id
_entity.type
_entity.pdbx_description
1 polymer ?
#
loop_
_entity_poly.entity_id
_entity_poly.type
_entity_poly.pdbx_seq_one_letter_code
_entity_poly.pdbx_strand_id
1 'polypeptide(L)'
;MLENTYFIYQPNFFEGSIVSYEALIRVKGSDDLPLDFISTINNKEEFDKAVISHIISDKLSLNNQDNVHISINISVSSLESESFIEYCESVFKHHKGFSFELNFKHQNVNLEKIRSNMQRLKKLNLFFTLDDYGTECKNSDPLLSLNFDYIKIDRSLISPIEDDYLSFCFLRSLYQKLNKFLGNNVVIKGIENVNQLNLIQSLGSVISQGYYLSYPISLSELDQKLKSHGPTIDNQLNDSMPPIDRFIYNINVAKDNTQLNQALEALKPQDPFNLLGIDYNNFNLQALNTKYQELLDGIKSPSILFTTNLMKHCNGLFILRDEHGVAIYNNKKHTDYLGCDLVGMPVSKVLERFPDYQTCLQLDQQLLNNESDILMSNETVEVDSTTTHFHTYRQKIKYFDKTFVMIFVYEDNQDVQSPIDPLTGCFTKAKLNHIDVNAYNTMVFIDLDGFKNINDQYGHQFGDQQLKEAARLINQNLRKEDLLIRFGGDEFVLCFDSHSIQDIQTKMRMIRTNLEHHFQQREIFLSYSFGVTPLDMDIQLALDSADKKMYINKRKRKKIINNQAS
;
A
#
# COMPACT_ATOMS: atom_id res chain seq x y z
N MET A 1 -25.39 -30.29 36.68
CA MET A 1 -25.47 -29.75 35.29
C MET A 1 -24.35 -30.28 34.39
N LEU A 2 -23.06 -30.19 34.79
CA LEU A 2 -21.92 -30.56 33.93
C LEU A 2 -21.40 -32.01 34.08
N GLU A 3 -22.15 -32.92 34.71
CA GLU A 3 -21.67 -34.27 35.08
C GLU A 3 -21.27 -35.13 33.87
N ASN A 4 -22.02 -35.02 32.77
CA ASN A 4 -21.76 -35.72 31.51
C ASN A 4 -20.95 -34.90 30.50
N THR A 5 -20.32 -33.80 30.93
CA THR A 5 -19.49 -32.97 30.04
C THR A 5 -18.02 -32.97 30.46
N TYR A 6 -17.16 -32.51 29.56
CA TYR A 6 -15.75 -32.19 29.80
C TYR A 6 -15.34 -31.01 28.92
N PHE A 7 -14.20 -30.37 29.24
CA PHE A 7 -13.66 -29.27 28.45
C PHE A 7 -12.38 -29.68 27.74
N ILE A 8 -12.21 -29.17 26.52
CA ILE A 8 -10.97 -29.19 25.76
C ILE A 8 -10.62 -27.76 25.35
N TYR A 9 -9.33 -27.50 25.17
CA TYR A 9 -8.79 -26.15 25.11
C TYR A 9 -8.17 -25.92 23.73
N GLN A 10 -8.73 -25.03 22.92
CA GLN A 10 -8.19 -24.73 21.59
C GLN A 10 -7.20 -23.56 21.67
N PRO A 11 -5.90 -23.77 21.42
CA PRO A 11 -4.91 -22.69 21.48
C PRO A 11 -5.07 -21.70 20.32
N ASN A 12 -4.87 -20.42 20.66
CA ASN A 12 -4.71 -19.31 19.72
C ASN A 12 -3.22 -18.98 19.60
N PHE A 13 -2.72 -18.86 18.38
CA PHE A 13 -1.31 -18.65 18.10
C PHE A 13 -1.04 -17.23 17.59
N PHE A 14 0.04 -16.62 18.05
CA PHE A 14 0.60 -15.38 17.53
C PHE A 14 2.10 -15.60 17.33
N GLU A 15 2.60 -15.41 16.11
CA GLU A 15 4.02 -15.59 15.77
C GLU A 15 4.59 -16.95 16.24
N GLY A 16 3.80 -18.02 16.06
CA GLY A 16 4.16 -19.39 16.47
C GLY A 16 4.05 -19.70 17.97
N SER A 17 3.82 -18.68 18.81
CA SER A 17 3.64 -18.84 20.26
C SER A 17 2.16 -18.90 20.63
N ILE A 18 1.80 -19.70 21.64
CA ILE A 18 0.41 -19.74 22.15
C ILE A 18 0.19 -18.53 23.05
N VAL A 19 -0.83 -17.71 22.74
CA VAL A 19 -1.16 -16.49 23.50
C VAL A 19 -2.41 -16.63 24.37
N SER A 20 -3.31 -17.55 24.01
CA SER A 20 -4.52 -17.85 24.79
C SER A 20 -5.12 -19.19 24.39
N TYR A 21 -6.09 -19.67 25.16
CA TYR A 21 -6.86 -20.89 24.87
C TYR A 21 -8.36 -20.58 24.89
N GLU A 22 -9.12 -21.14 23.96
CA GLU A 22 -10.59 -21.13 23.99
C GLU A 22 -11.09 -22.41 24.65
N ALA A 23 -11.86 -22.28 25.72
CA ALA A 23 -12.48 -23.41 26.41
C ALA A 23 -13.74 -23.87 25.64
N LEU A 24 -13.71 -25.12 25.18
CA LEU A 24 -14.75 -25.74 24.38
C LEU A 24 -15.37 -26.92 25.13
N ILE A 25 -16.67 -26.85 25.39
CA ILE A 25 -17.42 -27.92 26.04
C ILE A 25 -17.62 -29.11 25.09
N ARG A 26 -17.59 -30.32 25.63
CA ARG A 26 -17.88 -31.59 24.95
C ARG A 26 -18.77 -32.46 25.84
N VAL A 27 -19.62 -33.27 25.21
CA VAL A 27 -20.48 -34.25 25.88
C VAL A 27 -19.79 -35.61 25.88
N LYS A 28 -19.90 -36.38 26.95
CA LYS A 28 -19.35 -37.74 27.05
C LYS A 28 -20.26 -38.72 26.34
N GLY A 29 -19.72 -39.44 25.35
CA GLY A 29 -20.39 -40.59 24.75
C GLY A 29 -21.38 -40.29 23.62
N SER A 30 -21.36 -39.09 23.04
CA SER A 30 -22.00 -38.82 21.75
C SER A 30 -21.10 -37.99 20.84
N ASP A 31 -21.24 -38.19 19.53
CA ASP A 31 -20.65 -37.36 18.48
C ASP A 31 -21.47 -36.08 18.21
N ASP A 32 -22.44 -35.77 19.07
CA ASP A 32 -23.37 -34.65 18.88
C ASP A 32 -22.62 -33.31 18.87
N LEU A 33 -23.08 -32.41 17.99
CA LEU A 33 -22.56 -31.05 17.93
C LEU A 33 -22.87 -30.33 19.26
N PRO A 34 -21.87 -29.72 19.94
CA PRO A 34 -22.10 -29.02 21.22
C PRO A 34 -23.19 -27.95 21.18
N LEU A 35 -23.47 -27.40 19.99
CA LEU A 35 -24.57 -26.47 19.71
C LEU A 35 -25.95 -27.06 20.05
N ASP A 36 -26.19 -28.33 19.73
CA ASP A 36 -27.48 -28.98 19.98
C ASP A 36 -27.70 -29.15 21.49
N PHE A 37 -26.68 -29.62 22.22
CA PHE A 37 -26.70 -29.66 23.68
C PHE A 37 -26.97 -28.27 24.29
N ILE A 38 -26.23 -27.24 23.86
CA ILE A 38 -26.40 -25.85 24.37
C ILE A 38 -27.81 -25.31 24.06
N SER A 39 -28.42 -25.70 22.94
CA SER A 39 -29.78 -25.28 22.59
C SER A 39 -30.86 -25.82 23.54
N THR A 40 -30.63 -26.98 24.16
CA THR A 40 -31.57 -27.60 25.11
C THR A 40 -31.56 -26.97 26.51
N ILE A 41 -30.64 -26.05 26.79
CA ILE A 41 -30.45 -25.48 28.11
C ILE A 41 -31.41 -24.31 28.35
N ASN A 42 -32.44 -24.57 29.17
CA ASN A 42 -33.45 -23.58 29.54
C ASN A 42 -32.89 -22.42 30.39
N ASN A 43 -32.01 -22.70 31.36
CA ASN A 43 -31.41 -21.68 32.22
C ASN A 43 -29.95 -21.41 31.82
N LYS A 44 -29.77 -20.52 30.85
CA LYS A 44 -28.45 -20.11 30.35
C LYS A 44 -27.58 -19.44 31.42
N GLU A 45 -28.17 -18.67 32.34
CA GLU A 45 -27.43 -18.01 33.42
C GLU A 45 -26.78 -19.03 34.38
N GLU A 46 -27.54 -19.99 34.90
CA GLU A 46 -26.99 -21.00 35.81
C GLU A 46 -25.97 -21.90 35.12
N PHE A 47 -26.19 -22.21 33.85
CA PHE A 47 -25.22 -22.95 33.04
C PHE A 47 -23.91 -22.17 32.88
N ASP A 48 -23.98 -20.91 32.45
CA ASP A 48 -22.79 -20.05 32.26
C ASP A 48 -22.01 -19.89 33.59
N LYS A 49 -22.70 -19.77 34.74
CA LYS A 49 -22.06 -19.78 36.08
C LYS A 49 -21.35 -21.10 36.39
N ALA A 50 -21.95 -22.23 36.04
CA ALA A 50 -21.33 -23.55 36.23
C ALA A 50 -20.10 -23.73 35.32
N VAL A 51 -20.18 -23.27 34.08
CA VAL A 51 -19.07 -23.25 33.10
C VAL A 51 -17.90 -22.40 33.62
N ILE A 52 -18.17 -21.18 34.07
CA ILE A 52 -17.16 -20.29 34.69
C ILE A 52 -16.49 -20.96 35.89
N SER A 53 -17.27 -21.53 36.80
CA SER A 53 -16.75 -22.20 38.00
C SER A 53 -15.80 -23.36 37.65
N HIS A 54 -16.15 -24.14 36.63
CA HIS A 54 -15.34 -25.28 36.18
C HIS A 54 -14.03 -24.83 35.53
N ILE A 55 -14.08 -23.88 34.59
CA ILE A 55 -12.88 -23.42 33.87
C ILE A 55 -11.91 -22.67 34.79
N ILE A 56 -12.42 -21.99 35.84
CA ILE A 56 -11.56 -21.43 36.89
C ILE A 56 -10.87 -22.54 37.68
N SER A 57 -11.58 -23.60 38.07
CA SER A 57 -10.97 -24.77 38.74
C SER A 57 -9.90 -25.43 37.88
N ASP A 58 -10.16 -25.60 36.58
CA ASP A 58 -9.20 -26.12 35.61
C ASP A 58 -7.96 -25.24 35.55
N LYS A 59 -8.12 -23.92 35.41
CA LYS A 59 -6.99 -22.97 35.40
C LYS A 59 -6.16 -23.01 36.67
N LEU A 60 -6.81 -23.09 37.84
CA LEU A 60 -6.15 -23.17 39.15
C LEU A 60 -5.38 -24.48 39.36
N SER A 61 -5.62 -25.50 38.53
CA SER A 61 -4.87 -26.77 38.55
C SER A 61 -3.59 -26.74 37.68
N LEU A 62 -3.40 -25.71 36.85
CA LEU A 62 -2.28 -25.59 35.92
C LEU A 62 -1.01 -25.05 36.60
N ASN A 63 0.14 -25.56 36.18
CA ASN A 63 1.43 -24.95 36.51
C ASN A 63 1.57 -23.61 35.74
N ASN A 64 2.14 -22.58 36.39
CA ASN A 64 2.26 -21.22 35.84
C ASN A 64 0.91 -20.59 35.39
N GLN A 65 -0.17 -20.87 36.13
CA GLN A 65 -1.54 -20.37 35.90
C GLN A 65 -1.65 -18.88 35.54
N ASP A 66 -0.76 -18.02 36.07
CA ASP A 66 -0.81 -16.56 35.90
C ASP A 66 -0.48 -16.12 34.46
N ASN A 67 0.25 -16.94 33.70
CA ASN A 67 0.59 -16.69 32.30
C ASN A 67 -0.42 -17.28 31.31
N VAL A 68 -1.42 -18.02 31.78
CA VAL A 68 -2.44 -18.65 30.93
C VAL A 68 -3.61 -17.68 30.77
N HIS A 69 -4.03 -17.40 29.53
CA HIS A 69 -5.26 -16.64 29.25
C HIS A 69 -6.32 -17.56 28.66
N ILE A 70 -7.53 -17.60 29.25
CA ILE A 70 -8.61 -18.51 28.82
C ILE A 70 -9.86 -17.74 28.42
N SER A 71 -10.29 -17.95 27.18
CA SER A 71 -11.58 -17.53 26.64
C SER A 71 -12.69 -18.49 27.01
N ILE A 72 -13.80 -17.96 27.51
CA ILE A 72 -15.01 -18.69 27.89
C ILE A 72 -16.16 -18.22 27.01
N ASN A 73 -16.82 -19.14 26.32
CA ASN A 73 -18.04 -18.85 25.57
C ASN A 73 -19.20 -18.61 26.55
N ILE A 74 -19.87 -17.46 26.45
CA ILE A 74 -20.96 -17.02 27.36
C ILE A 74 -22.18 -16.56 26.56
N SER A 75 -23.38 -16.87 27.06
CA SER A 75 -24.62 -16.43 26.42
C SER A 75 -24.81 -14.92 26.57
N VAL A 76 -25.08 -14.20 25.47
CA VAL A 76 -25.31 -12.74 25.50
C VAL A 76 -26.49 -12.37 26.42
N SER A 77 -27.53 -13.19 26.45
CA SER A 77 -28.65 -13.05 27.40
C SER A 77 -28.22 -13.07 28.88
N SER A 78 -27.15 -13.78 29.25
CA SER A 78 -26.65 -13.83 30.62
C SER A 78 -26.07 -12.48 31.06
N LEU A 79 -25.50 -11.69 30.13
CA LEU A 79 -25.02 -10.33 30.42
C LEU A 79 -26.14 -9.32 30.66
N GLU A 80 -27.39 -9.66 30.34
CA GLU A 80 -28.56 -8.85 30.72
C GLU A 80 -29.03 -9.12 32.16
N SER A 81 -28.57 -10.21 32.80
CA SER A 81 -28.99 -10.58 34.15
C SER A 81 -28.09 -9.95 35.22
N GLU A 82 -28.69 -9.25 36.19
CA GLU A 82 -27.93 -8.60 37.26
C GLU A 82 -27.26 -9.63 38.17
N SER A 83 -27.94 -10.73 38.49
CA SER A 83 -27.41 -11.82 39.31
C SER A 83 -26.28 -12.61 38.64
N PHE A 84 -26.14 -12.52 37.31
CA PHE A 84 -24.97 -13.00 36.59
C PHE A 84 -23.77 -12.06 36.73
N ILE A 85 -24.02 -10.75 36.62
CA ILE A 85 -22.97 -9.73 36.75
C ILE A 85 -22.44 -9.66 38.18
N GLU A 86 -23.30 -9.67 39.21
CA GLU A 86 -22.88 -9.72 40.61
C GLU A 86 -22.01 -10.95 40.91
N TYR A 87 -22.39 -12.12 40.36
CA TYR A 87 -21.58 -13.34 40.46
C TYR A 87 -20.21 -13.15 39.79
N CYS A 88 -20.17 -12.64 38.56
CA CYS A 88 -18.92 -12.36 37.85
C CYS A 88 -18.05 -11.34 38.60
N GLU A 89 -18.65 -10.30 39.18
CA GLU A 89 -17.96 -9.29 40.00
C GLU A 89 -17.35 -9.90 41.27
N SER A 90 -18.02 -10.88 41.88
CA SER A 90 -17.48 -11.61 43.05
C SER A 90 -16.29 -12.51 42.70
N VAL A 91 -16.32 -13.13 41.51
CA VAL A 91 -15.36 -14.15 41.06
C VAL A 91 -14.12 -13.50 40.43
N PHE A 92 -14.29 -12.68 39.37
CA PHE A 92 -13.16 -12.13 38.61
C PHE A 92 -12.41 -11.01 39.34
N LYS A 93 -12.91 -10.54 40.48
CA LYS A 93 -12.12 -9.74 41.44
C LYS A 93 -10.88 -10.45 41.95
N HIS A 94 -10.91 -11.80 42.02
CA HIS A 94 -9.83 -12.63 42.53
C HIS A 94 -9.12 -13.47 41.45
N HIS A 95 -9.71 -13.57 40.25
CA HIS A 95 -9.20 -14.40 39.15
C HIS A 95 -8.99 -13.57 37.88
N LYS A 96 -7.75 -13.49 37.40
CA LYS A 96 -7.34 -12.73 36.20
C LYS A 96 -7.02 -13.64 35.01
N GLY A 97 -6.86 -13.05 33.82
CA GLY A 97 -6.47 -13.77 32.60
C GLY A 97 -7.62 -14.60 32.02
N PHE A 98 -8.78 -13.96 31.86
CA PHE A 98 -9.97 -14.54 31.27
C PHE A 98 -10.59 -13.58 30.26
N SER A 99 -11.24 -14.13 29.23
CA SER A 99 -12.09 -13.41 28.29
C SER A 99 -13.45 -14.07 28.17
N PHE A 100 -14.49 -13.27 27.91
CA PHE A 100 -15.80 -13.77 27.50
C PHE A 100 -15.96 -13.62 25.99
N GLU A 101 -16.33 -14.71 25.33
CA GLU A 101 -16.63 -14.74 23.89
C GLU A 101 -18.15 -14.71 23.70
N LEU A 102 -18.60 -13.75 22.88
CA LEU A 102 -20.00 -13.42 22.73
C LEU A 102 -20.42 -13.55 21.27
N ASN A 103 -21.45 -14.37 21.04
CA ASN A 103 -22.07 -14.57 19.74
C ASN A 103 -23.48 -13.97 19.74
N PHE A 104 -23.73 -13.03 18.82
CA PHE A 104 -24.98 -12.26 18.74
C PHE A 104 -25.99 -12.83 17.71
N LYS A 105 -25.71 -13.99 17.10
CA LYS A 105 -26.62 -14.64 16.15
C LYS A 105 -28.02 -14.83 16.79
N HIS A 106 -29.03 -14.27 16.11
CA HIS A 106 -30.48 -14.37 16.40
C HIS A 106 -30.97 -13.92 17.80
N GLN A 107 -30.28 -13.00 18.49
CA GLN A 107 -30.69 -12.54 19.82
C GLN A 107 -31.15 -11.07 19.81
N ASN A 108 -32.41 -10.83 20.22
CA ASN A 108 -32.94 -9.48 20.42
C ASN A 108 -32.62 -9.02 21.85
N VAL A 109 -31.54 -8.24 22.01
CA VAL A 109 -30.93 -7.91 23.30
C VAL A 109 -30.75 -6.41 23.50
N ASN A 110 -30.76 -5.98 24.76
CA ASN A 110 -30.54 -4.59 25.15
C ASN A 110 -29.04 -4.26 25.13
N LEU A 111 -28.56 -3.78 23.97
CA LEU A 111 -27.17 -3.39 23.76
C LEU A 111 -26.65 -2.35 24.76
N GLU A 112 -27.48 -1.41 25.22
CA GLU A 112 -27.09 -0.41 26.23
C GLU A 112 -26.86 -1.06 27.61
N LYS A 113 -27.72 -2.00 28.01
CA LYS A 113 -27.54 -2.76 29.26
C LYS A 113 -26.28 -3.63 29.19
N ILE A 114 -26.08 -4.33 28.08
CA ILE A 114 -24.89 -5.15 27.82
C ILE A 114 -23.62 -4.27 27.86
N ARG A 115 -23.62 -3.11 27.20
CA ARG A 115 -22.51 -2.14 27.22
C ARG A 115 -22.15 -1.72 28.65
N SER A 116 -23.14 -1.34 29.45
CA SER A 116 -22.94 -0.96 30.86
C SER A 116 -22.33 -2.09 31.69
N ASN A 117 -22.84 -3.31 31.51
CA ASN A 117 -22.37 -4.50 32.23
C ASN A 117 -20.98 -4.97 31.78
N MET A 118 -20.67 -4.90 30.48
CA MET A 118 -19.31 -5.09 29.97
C MET A 118 -18.34 -4.08 30.58
N GLN A 119 -18.71 -2.79 30.67
CA GLN A 119 -17.87 -1.75 31.30
C GLN A 119 -17.62 -1.97 32.79
N ARG A 120 -18.56 -2.60 33.52
CA ARG A 120 -18.35 -3.03 34.91
C ARG A 120 -17.31 -4.14 34.98
N LEU A 121 -17.52 -5.22 34.23
CA LEU A 121 -16.64 -6.39 34.27
C LEU A 121 -15.22 -6.10 33.72
N LYS A 122 -15.08 -5.21 32.73
CA LYS A 122 -13.77 -4.75 32.24
C LYS A 122 -12.89 -4.13 33.32
N LYS A 123 -13.47 -3.47 34.34
CA LYS A 123 -12.70 -2.92 35.49
C LYS A 123 -12.01 -3.99 36.33
N LEU A 124 -12.38 -5.27 36.17
CA LEU A 124 -11.78 -6.41 36.85
C LEU A 124 -10.67 -7.09 36.02
N ASN A 125 -10.31 -6.54 34.85
CA ASN A 125 -9.43 -7.16 33.85
C ASN A 125 -10.05 -8.40 33.18
N LEU A 126 -11.38 -8.42 33.05
CA LEU A 126 -12.09 -9.36 32.17
C LEU A 126 -12.19 -8.74 30.77
N PHE A 127 -11.68 -9.45 29.76
CA PHE A 127 -11.71 -9.00 28.37
C PHE A 127 -12.94 -9.58 27.64
N PHE A 128 -13.34 -8.96 26.53
CA PHE A 128 -14.49 -9.36 25.74
C PHE A 128 -14.12 -9.54 24.27
N THR A 129 -14.53 -10.67 23.71
CA THR A 129 -14.32 -11.05 22.31
C THR A 129 -15.67 -11.12 21.59
N LEU A 130 -15.79 -10.46 20.44
CA LEU A 130 -16.92 -10.67 19.52
C LEU A 130 -16.61 -11.88 18.64
N ASP A 131 -17.47 -12.89 18.66
CA ASP A 131 -17.30 -14.11 17.86
C ASP A 131 -18.18 -14.13 16.60
N ASP A 132 -17.85 -15.00 15.66
CA ASP A 132 -18.50 -15.16 14.36
C ASP A 132 -18.64 -13.85 13.53
N TYR A 133 -17.63 -12.97 13.58
CA TYR A 133 -17.69 -11.71 12.84
C TYR A 133 -17.59 -11.93 11.33
N GLY A 134 -18.62 -11.46 10.61
CA GLY A 134 -18.59 -11.24 9.16
C GLY A 134 -19.46 -12.16 8.31
N THR A 135 -20.09 -13.19 8.88
CA THR A 135 -20.85 -14.19 8.09
C THR A 135 -22.32 -13.85 7.89
N GLU A 136 -23.04 -13.46 8.94
CA GLU A 136 -24.49 -13.20 8.84
C GLU A 136 -24.98 -11.93 9.55
N CYS A 137 -24.09 -11.17 10.20
CA CYS A 137 -24.42 -9.89 10.81
C CYS A 137 -24.63 -8.79 9.77
N LYS A 138 -25.76 -8.84 9.06
CA LYS A 138 -26.39 -7.67 8.43
C LYS A 138 -26.63 -6.65 9.55
N ASN A 139 -25.80 -5.60 9.60
CA ASN A 139 -25.61 -4.67 10.72
C ASN A 139 -24.65 -5.18 11.84
N SER A 140 -23.40 -5.52 11.49
CA SER A 140 -22.33 -5.76 12.48
C SER A 140 -21.70 -4.47 13.05
N ASP A 141 -21.72 -3.37 12.28
CA ASP A 141 -21.11 -2.09 12.70
C ASP A 141 -21.66 -1.54 14.05
N PRO A 142 -22.97 -1.65 14.39
CA PRO A 142 -23.47 -1.29 15.72
C PRO A 142 -22.83 -2.08 16.88
N LEU A 143 -22.44 -3.35 16.66
CA LEU A 143 -21.79 -4.17 17.70
C LEU A 143 -20.38 -3.67 18.01
N LEU A 144 -19.68 -3.06 17.05
CA LEU A 144 -18.39 -2.41 17.29
C LEU A 144 -18.49 -1.30 18.35
N SER A 145 -19.67 -0.68 18.52
CA SER A 145 -19.90 0.32 19.55
C SER A 145 -19.84 -0.21 20.99
N LEU A 146 -19.97 -1.53 21.19
CA LEU A 146 -19.83 -2.18 22.51
C LEU A 146 -18.37 -2.18 23.01
N ASN A 147 -17.41 -1.75 22.18
CA ASN A 147 -16.00 -1.61 22.51
C ASN A 147 -15.38 -2.94 22.98
N PHE A 148 -15.44 -3.97 22.12
CA PHE A 148 -14.76 -5.26 22.33
C PHE A 148 -13.24 -5.09 22.41
N ASP A 149 -12.58 -5.97 23.15
CA ASP A 149 -11.11 -6.00 23.21
C ASP A 149 -10.54 -6.80 22.04
N TYR A 150 -11.23 -7.87 21.63
CA TYR A 150 -10.86 -8.75 20.51
C TYR A 150 -12.06 -8.95 19.55
N ILE A 151 -11.76 -9.21 18.28
CA ILE A 151 -12.76 -9.65 17.29
C ILE A 151 -12.27 -10.90 16.58
N LYS A 152 -13.12 -11.93 16.53
CA LYS A 152 -12.89 -13.19 15.84
C LYS A 152 -13.61 -13.21 14.49
N ILE A 153 -12.84 -13.30 13.42
CA ILE A 153 -13.34 -13.48 12.05
C ILE A 153 -13.74 -14.96 11.88
N ASP A 154 -15.00 -15.19 11.50
CA ASP A 154 -15.62 -16.51 11.33
C ASP A 154 -14.96 -17.32 10.20
N ARG A 155 -14.78 -18.64 10.42
CA ARG A 155 -14.22 -19.60 9.46
C ARG A 155 -14.80 -19.51 8.05
N SER A 156 -16.08 -19.13 7.88
CA SER A 156 -16.69 -19.11 6.55
C SER A 156 -16.18 -17.96 5.65
N LEU A 157 -15.46 -16.98 6.22
CA LEU A 157 -14.69 -16.00 5.46
C LEU A 157 -13.25 -16.47 5.15
N ILE A 158 -12.81 -17.58 5.73
CA ILE A 158 -11.50 -18.21 5.51
C ILE A 158 -11.64 -19.35 4.50
N SER A 159 -12.68 -20.20 4.61
CA SER A 159 -12.88 -21.36 3.72
C SER A 159 -12.75 -21.07 2.21
N PRO A 160 -13.24 -19.95 1.64
CA PRO A 160 -13.13 -19.69 0.20
C PRO A 160 -11.82 -19.01 -0.26
N ILE A 161 -10.90 -18.61 0.64
CA ILE A 161 -9.76 -17.75 0.26
C ILE A 161 -8.67 -18.45 -0.56
N GLU A 162 -8.66 -19.78 -0.59
CA GLU A 162 -7.75 -20.57 -1.42
C GLU A 162 -8.22 -20.62 -2.89
N ASP A 163 -9.53 -20.78 -3.09
CA ASP A 163 -10.15 -20.95 -4.41
C ASP A 163 -10.56 -19.62 -5.06
N ASP A 164 -10.82 -18.58 -4.26
CA ASP A 164 -11.25 -17.26 -4.73
C ASP A 164 -10.37 -16.10 -4.22
N TYR A 165 -9.65 -15.49 -5.16
CA TYR A 165 -8.83 -14.30 -4.93
C TYR A 165 -9.65 -13.08 -4.48
N LEU A 166 -10.93 -12.96 -4.85
CA LEU A 166 -11.79 -11.87 -4.38
C LEU A 166 -12.13 -12.05 -2.90
N SER A 167 -12.43 -13.28 -2.46
CA SER A 167 -12.61 -13.64 -1.05
C SER A 167 -11.34 -13.37 -0.23
N PHE A 168 -10.14 -13.70 -0.74
CA PHE A 168 -8.89 -13.30 -0.09
C PHE A 168 -8.73 -11.78 -0.01
N CYS A 169 -9.02 -11.03 -1.08
CA CYS A 169 -8.95 -9.57 -1.07
C CYS A 169 -9.97 -8.95 -0.09
N PHE A 170 -11.15 -9.53 0.04
CA PHE A 170 -12.17 -9.13 1.01
C PHE A 170 -11.69 -9.39 2.45
N LEU A 171 -11.19 -10.60 2.75
CA LEU A 171 -10.63 -10.94 4.06
C LEU A 171 -9.46 -9.99 4.42
N ARG A 172 -8.54 -9.73 3.49
CA ARG A 172 -7.43 -8.79 3.68
C ARG A 172 -7.92 -7.37 4.00
N SER A 173 -8.89 -6.86 3.23
CA SER A 173 -9.48 -5.53 3.44
C SER A 173 -10.19 -5.43 4.80
N LEU A 174 -10.95 -6.46 5.16
CA LEU A 174 -11.64 -6.56 6.45
C LEU A 174 -10.65 -6.62 7.62
N TYR A 175 -9.64 -7.48 7.53
CA TYR A 175 -8.58 -7.58 8.54
C TYR A 175 -7.84 -6.25 8.70
N GLN A 176 -7.42 -5.59 7.61
CA GLN A 176 -6.77 -4.29 7.65
C GLN A 176 -7.68 -3.20 8.27
N LYS A 177 -8.99 -3.19 7.95
CA LYS A 177 -9.97 -2.29 8.58
C LYS A 177 -10.01 -2.52 10.10
N LEU A 178 -10.18 -3.77 10.55
CA LEU A 178 -10.31 -4.10 11.96
C LEU A 178 -9.02 -3.86 12.75
N ASN A 179 -7.87 -4.30 12.21
CA ASN A 179 -6.54 -4.11 12.80
C ASN A 179 -6.21 -2.61 12.99
N LYS A 180 -6.64 -1.74 12.07
CA LYS A 180 -6.49 -0.28 12.24
C LYS A 180 -7.23 0.28 13.48
N PHE A 181 -8.33 -0.33 13.90
CA PHE A 181 -9.12 0.12 15.06
C PHE A 181 -8.78 -0.60 16.36
N LEU A 182 -8.36 -1.88 16.30
CA LEU A 182 -8.16 -2.76 17.46
C LEU A 182 -6.70 -3.16 17.69
N GLY A 183 -5.79 -2.81 16.77
CA GLY A 183 -4.45 -3.39 16.71
C GLY A 183 -4.49 -4.91 16.49
N ASN A 184 -3.45 -5.60 16.97
CA ASN A 184 -3.24 -7.04 16.82
C ASN A 184 -4.28 -7.92 17.53
N ASN A 185 -5.37 -7.37 18.06
CA ASN A 185 -6.44 -8.09 18.75
C ASN A 185 -7.50 -8.69 17.81
N VAL A 186 -7.20 -8.78 16.51
CA VAL A 186 -8.05 -9.46 15.52
C VAL A 186 -7.58 -10.90 15.35
N VAL A 187 -8.48 -11.84 15.62
CA VAL A 187 -8.24 -13.27 15.55
C VAL A 187 -8.90 -13.84 14.30
N ILE A 188 -8.19 -14.66 13.52
CA ILE A 188 -8.74 -15.35 12.36
C ILE A 188 -8.95 -16.84 12.72
N LYS A 189 -10.22 -17.28 12.75
CA LYS A 189 -10.63 -18.65 13.08
C LYS A 189 -10.70 -19.53 11.83
N GLY A 190 -10.63 -20.85 12.03
CA GLY A 190 -10.94 -21.84 11.00
C GLY A 190 -9.80 -22.14 10.03
N ILE A 191 -8.54 -22.01 10.45
CA ILE A 191 -7.39 -22.43 9.63
C ILE A 191 -7.29 -23.95 9.60
N GLU A 192 -7.76 -24.56 8.52
CA GLU A 192 -7.85 -26.02 8.34
C GLU A 192 -6.68 -26.60 7.56
N ASN A 193 -5.89 -25.77 6.85
CA ASN A 193 -4.68 -26.19 6.13
C ASN A 193 -3.58 -25.10 6.09
N VAL A 194 -2.41 -25.45 5.56
CA VAL A 194 -1.27 -24.52 5.46
C VAL A 194 -1.47 -23.42 4.43
N ASN A 195 -2.28 -23.62 3.38
CA ASN A 195 -2.49 -22.59 2.36
C ASN A 195 -3.22 -21.39 2.97
N GLN A 196 -4.28 -21.66 3.74
CA GLN A 196 -4.97 -20.68 4.56
C GLN A 196 -3.99 -20.03 5.56
N LEU A 197 -3.15 -20.81 6.24
CA LEU A 197 -2.16 -20.26 7.17
C LEU A 197 -1.19 -19.29 6.47
N ASN A 198 -0.61 -19.69 5.33
CA ASN A 198 0.33 -18.89 4.56
C ASN A 198 -0.33 -17.59 4.05
N LEU A 199 -1.56 -17.68 3.53
CA LEU A 199 -2.34 -16.51 3.10
C LEU A 199 -2.65 -15.58 4.28
N ILE A 200 -2.97 -16.12 5.45
CA ILE A 200 -3.23 -15.33 6.67
C ILE A 200 -1.95 -14.70 7.21
N GLN A 201 -0.82 -15.40 7.20
CA GLN A 201 0.50 -14.87 7.60
C GLN A 201 0.98 -13.75 6.66
N SER A 202 0.58 -13.77 5.38
CA SER A 202 0.86 -12.65 4.45
C SER A 202 0.18 -11.32 4.86
N LEU A 203 -0.77 -11.35 5.80
CA LEU A 203 -1.41 -10.16 6.37
C LEU A 203 -0.58 -9.51 7.49
N GLY A 204 0.54 -10.13 7.89
CA GLY A 204 1.42 -9.69 8.98
C GLY A 204 1.21 -10.50 10.27
N SER A 205 1.53 -9.89 11.42
CA SER A 205 1.38 -10.53 12.73
C SER A 205 -0.11 -10.69 13.11
N VAL A 206 -0.67 -11.87 12.81
CA VAL A 206 -2.09 -12.20 13.02
C VAL A 206 -2.25 -13.22 14.15
N ILE A 207 -3.24 -13.02 15.05
CA ILE A 207 -3.65 -14.08 15.97
C ILE A 207 -4.49 -15.09 15.18
N SER A 208 -4.09 -16.35 15.21
CA SER A 208 -4.61 -17.40 14.34
C SER A 208 -5.09 -18.62 15.13
N GLN A 209 -6.21 -19.21 14.71
CA GLN A 209 -6.80 -20.38 15.35
C GLN A 209 -7.34 -21.35 14.28
N GLY A 210 -7.03 -22.63 14.41
CA GLY A 210 -7.58 -23.65 13.52
C GLY A 210 -6.91 -25.01 13.69
N TYR A 211 -7.53 -26.05 13.13
CA TYR A 211 -7.09 -27.44 13.29
C TYR A 211 -5.71 -27.72 12.68
N TYR A 212 -5.28 -26.96 11.67
CA TYR A 212 -3.93 -27.08 11.11
C TYR A 212 -2.84 -26.70 12.13
N LEU A 213 -3.10 -25.70 12.97
CA LEU A 213 -2.17 -25.24 14.01
C LEU A 213 -2.21 -26.14 15.25
N SER A 214 -3.42 -26.48 15.69
CA SER A 214 -3.67 -27.47 16.74
C SER A 214 -5.15 -27.83 16.76
N TYR A 215 -5.45 -29.12 16.86
CA TYR A 215 -6.71 -29.56 17.44
C TYR A 215 -6.85 -29.06 18.89
N PRO A 216 -8.06 -28.92 19.43
CA PRO A 216 -8.25 -28.61 20.83
C PRO A 216 -7.67 -29.72 21.73
N ILE A 217 -6.87 -29.34 22.72
CA ILE A 217 -6.09 -30.25 23.55
C ILE A 217 -6.74 -30.52 24.91
N SER A 218 -6.38 -31.62 25.58
CA SER A 218 -6.79 -31.87 26.96
C SER A 218 -6.12 -30.91 27.95
N LEU A 219 -6.72 -30.73 29.14
CA LEU A 219 -6.12 -29.95 30.23
C LEU A 219 -4.71 -30.46 30.62
N SER A 220 -4.51 -31.79 30.58
CA SER A 220 -3.21 -32.44 30.80
C SER A 220 -2.17 -32.10 29.74
N GLU A 221 -2.55 -32.03 28.46
CA GLU A 221 -1.65 -31.60 27.38
C GLU A 221 -1.32 -30.12 27.47
N LEU A 222 -2.28 -29.29 27.90
CA LEU A 222 -2.06 -27.87 28.15
C LEU A 222 -0.99 -27.67 29.23
N ASP A 223 -1.14 -28.33 30.38
CA ASP A 223 -0.15 -28.31 31.47
C ASP A 223 1.22 -28.87 31.06
N GLN A 224 1.27 -29.82 30.12
CA GLN A 224 2.53 -30.31 29.54
C GLN A 224 3.16 -29.30 28.59
N LYS A 225 2.40 -28.67 27.68
CA LYS A 225 2.94 -27.65 26.75
C LYS A 225 3.49 -26.42 27.50
N LEU A 226 2.93 -26.07 28.66
CA LEU A 226 3.48 -25.03 29.54
C LEU A 226 4.87 -25.39 30.12
N LYS A 227 5.27 -26.67 30.12
CA LYS A 227 6.56 -27.16 30.60
C LYS A 227 7.61 -27.33 29.50
N SER A 228 7.20 -27.37 28.23
CA SER A 228 8.06 -27.63 27.07
C SER A 228 7.96 -26.53 26.01
N HIS A 229 8.87 -25.55 26.05
CA HIS A 229 8.98 -24.54 24.99
C HIS A 229 9.86 -25.03 23.83
N GLY A 230 9.37 -24.85 22.60
CA GLY A 230 10.12 -25.08 21.36
C GLY A 230 9.30 -25.81 20.29
N PRO A 231 8.71 -25.12 19.30
CA PRO A 231 8.04 -25.76 18.17
C PRO A 231 9.03 -26.09 17.05
N THR A 232 8.96 -27.33 16.55
CA THR A 232 9.47 -27.75 15.24
C THR A 232 8.30 -28.19 14.38
N ILE A 233 8.27 -27.80 13.11
CA ILE A 233 7.28 -28.28 12.13
C ILE A 233 8.02 -28.61 10.83
N ASP A 234 7.76 -29.81 10.32
CA ASP A 234 8.24 -30.34 9.05
C ASP A 234 7.12 -30.22 8.00
N ASN A 235 7.42 -29.83 6.76
CA ASN A 235 6.41 -29.48 5.74
C ASN A 235 6.51 -30.34 4.48
N GLN A 236 5.37 -30.72 3.91
CA GLN A 236 5.27 -31.25 2.53
C GLN A 236 4.01 -30.75 1.83
N LEU A 237 4.16 -30.10 0.67
CA LEU A 237 3.05 -29.78 -0.26
C LEU A 237 3.56 -29.50 -1.68
N ASN A 238 2.67 -29.56 -2.68
CA ASN A 238 2.92 -29.32 -4.11
C ASN A 238 2.00 -28.21 -4.68
N ASP A 239 2.30 -27.77 -5.90
CA ASP A 239 1.86 -26.52 -6.56
C ASP A 239 0.37 -26.37 -6.96
N SER A 240 -0.19 -25.17 -7.29
CA SER A 240 0.26 -24.00 -8.11
C SER A 240 -0.31 -22.63 -7.60
N MET A 241 -0.11 -21.41 -8.17
CA MET A 241 1.11 -20.73 -8.69
C MET A 241 0.96 -19.16 -8.58
N PRO A 242 1.78 -18.41 -7.80
CA PRO A 242 1.60 -16.98 -7.44
C PRO A 242 2.89 -16.07 -7.54
N PRO A 243 2.88 -14.81 -7.02
CA PRO A 243 4.03 -13.91 -6.78
C PRO A 243 5.29 -14.45 -6.06
N ILE A 244 6.32 -13.58 -5.99
CA ILE A 244 7.71 -13.82 -5.55
C ILE A 244 7.86 -14.62 -4.23
N ASP A 245 6.94 -14.43 -3.28
CA ASP A 245 6.94 -15.12 -1.98
C ASP A 245 6.77 -16.64 -2.12
N ARG A 246 6.12 -17.10 -3.21
CA ARG A 246 6.06 -18.53 -3.57
C ARG A 246 7.42 -19.11 -3.87
N PHE A 247 8.30 -18.34 -4.50
CA PHE A 247 9.56 -18.88 -5.00
C PHE A 247 10.55 -19.04 -3.85
N ILE A 248 10.57 -18.07 -2.92
CA ILE A 248 11.16 -18.23 -1.58
C ILE A 248 10.59 -19.44 -0.84
N TYR A 249 9.27 -19.61 -0.84
CA TYR A 249 8.61 -20.74 -0.21
C TYR A 249 9.03 -22.08 -0.86
N ASN A 250 8.92 -22.21 -2.18
CA ASN A 250 9.27 -23.43 -2.93
C ASN A 250 10.75 -23.82 -2.77
N ILE A 251 11.68 -22.86 -2.62
CA ILE A 251 13.09 -23.12 -2.31
C ILE A 251 13.26 -23.67 -0.88
N ASN A 252 12.50 -23.15 0.09
CA ASN A 252 12.56 -23.59 1.48
C ASN A 252 11.91 -24.97 1.73
N VAL A 253 10.98 -25.41 0.87
CA VAL A 253 10.26 -26.70 1.02
C VAL A 253 10.81 -27.80 0.07
N ALA A 254 11.92 -27.54 -0.62
CA ALA A 254 12.54 -28.51 -1.54
C ALA A 254 13.15 -29.71 -0.79
N LYS A 255 12.72 -30.93 -1.13
CA LYS A 255 13.08 -32.17 -0.39
C LYS A 255 14.35 -32.86 -0.90
N ASP A 256 14.79 -32.51 -2.11
CA ASP A 256 15.97 -33.05 -2.76
C ASP A 256 16.63 -32.01 -3.68
N ASN A 257 17.90 -32.24 -4.07
CA ASN A 257 18.67 -31.32 -4.91
C ASN A 257 18.05 -31.07 -6.29
N THR A 258 17.20 -31.97 -6.80
CA THR A 258 16.50 -31.81 -8.08
C THR A 258 15.36 -30.81 -7.93
N GLN A 259 14.56 -30.95 -6.87
CA GLN A 259 13.49 -30.01 -6.51
C GLN A 259 14.06 -28.63 -6.16
N LEU A 260 15.19 -28.59 -5.43
CA LEU A 260 15.87 -27.35 -5.07
C LEU A 260 16.34 -26.60 -6.31
N ASN A 261 17.00 -27.29 -7.25
CA ASN A 261 17.43 -26.69 -8.51
C ASN A 261 16.24 -26.26 -9.37
N GLN A 262 15.13 -27.02 -9.41
CA GLN A 262 13.91 -26.61 -10.10
C GLN A 262 13.27 -25.36 -9.48
N ALA A 263 13.24 -25.25 -8.15
CA ALA A 263 12.73 -24.06 -7.46
C ALA A 263 13.65 -22.84 -7.65
N LEU A 264 14.96 -23.04 -7.69
CA LEU A 264 15.95 -21.98 -8.00
C LEU A 264 15.85 -21.50 -9.45
N GLU A 265 15.74 -22.41 -10.43
CA GLU A 265 15.50 -22.03 -11.83
C GLU A 265 14.12 -21.36 -12.02
N ALA A 266 13.11 -21.72 -11.23
CA ALA A 266 11.81 -21.07 -11.23
C ALA A 266 11.82 -19.68 -10.56
N LEU A 267 12.67 -19.45 -9.55
CA LEU A 267 12.88 -18.14 -8.94
C LEU A 267 13.64 -17.19 -9.87
N LYS A 268 14.62 -17.67 -10.65
CA LYS A 268 15.45 -16.83 -11.54
C LYS A 268 14.67 -15.83 -12.42
N PRO A 269 13.50 -16.13 -13.01
CA PRO A 269 12.72 -15.13 -13.75
C PRO A 269 11.80 -14.23 -12.88
N GLN A 270 11.77 -14.40 -11.56
CA GLN A 270 10.76 -13.82 -10.63
C GLN A 270 11.38 -13.01 -9.48
N ASP A 271 12.54 -13.42 -8.98
CA ASP A 271 13.62 -12.51 -8.62
C ASP A 271 14.63 -12.50 -9.79
N PRO A 272 14.29 -11.92 -10.97
CA PRO A 272 15.22 -11.76 -12.08
C PRO A 272 16.25 -10.69 -11.78
N PHE A 273 16.50 -10.44 -10.49
CA PHE A 273 17.20 -9.33 -9.90
C PHE A 273 18.24 -9.79 -8.88
N ASN A 274 18.14 -11.04 -8.40
CA ASN A 274 18.94 -11.59 -7.31
C ASN A 274 19.01 -10.62 -6.11
N LEU A 275 17.91 -9.92 -5.82
CA LEU A 275 17.75 -9.05 -4.64
C LEU A 275 17.90 -9.89 -3.36
N LEU A 276 17.51 -11.16 -3.45
CA LEU A 276 17.70 -12.20 -2.43
C LEU A 276 19.17 -12.68 -2.34
N GLY A 277 20.03 -12.25 -3.26
CA GLY A 277 21.48 -12.37 -3.22
C GLY A 277 22.00 -13.80 -3.12
N ILE A 278 21.41 -14.68 -3.93
CA ILE A 278 21.64 -16.11 -4.04
C ILE A 278 22.87 -16.39 -4.88
N ASP A 279 23.79 -17.22 -4.37
CA ASP A 279 24.82 -17.85 -5.18
C ASP A 279 24.28 -19.19 -5.71
N TYR A 280 23.94 -19.23 -7.00
CA TYR A 280 23.40 -20.43 -7.65
C TYR A 280 24.45 -21.54 -7.85
N ASN A 281 25.75 -21.26 -7.67
CA ASN A 281 26.81 -22.28 -7.73
C ASN A 281 27.17 -22.82 -6.33
N ASN A 282 26.90 -22.06 -5.27
CA ASN A 282 27.20 -22.40 -3.88
C ASN A 282 26.04 -21.99 -2.95
N PHE A 283 24.88 -22.59 -3.18
CA PHE A 283 23.62 -22.19 -2.58
C PHE A 283 23.60 -22.33 -1.05
N ASN A 284 23.20 -21.26 -0.35
CA ASN A 284 23.04 -21.23 1.11
C ASN A 284 21.63 -20.74 1.50
N LEU A 285 20.81 -21.66 1.99
CA LEU A 285 19.42 -21.42 2.40
C LEU A 285 19.29 -20.41 3.55
N GLN A 286 20.25 -20.38 4.47
CA GLN A 286 20.21 -19.50 5.63
C GLN A 286 20.49 -18.04 5.22
N ALA A 287 21.44 -17.82 4.31
CA ALA A 287 21.75 -16.51 3.75
C ALA A 287 20.61 -15.93 2.89
N LEU A 288 19.89 -16.79 2.14
CA LEU A 288 18.67 -16.44 1.42
C LEU A 288 17.62 -15.85 2.37
N ASN A 289 17.31 -16.58 3.44
CA ASN A 289 16.23 -16.21 4.36
C ASN A 289 16.58 -14.95 5.17
N THR A 290 17.84 -14.74 5.53
CA THR A 290 18.29 -13.47 6.13
C THR A 290 18.05 -12.28 5.20
N LYS A 291 18.47 -12.37 3.93
CA LYS A 291 18.26 -11.28 2.95
C LYS A 291 16.79 -11.03 2.63
N TYR A 292 15.97 -12.08 2.60
CA TYR A 292 14.52 -11.94 2.44
C TYR A 292 13.89 -11.17 3.61
N GLN A 293 14.32 -11.44 4.85
CA GLN A 293 13.88 -10.65 6.02
C GLN A 293 14.40 -9.21 5.99
N GLU A 294 15.66 -8.98 5.60
CA GLU A 294 16.23 -7.63 5.39
C GLU A 294 15.47 -6.82 4.31
N LEU A 295 14.96 -7.49 3.28
CA LEU A 295 14.06 -6.90 2.28
C LEU A 295 12.69 -6.55 2.87
N LEU A 296 12.09 -7.45 3.65
CA LEU A 296 10.78 -7.24 4.29
C LEU A 296 10.80 -6.11 5.33
N ASP A 297 11.85 -6.02 6.14
CA ASP A 297 12.05 -4.88 7.04
C ASP A 297 12.39 -3.59 6.26
N GLY A 298 13.07 -3.73 5.13
CA GLY A 298 13.32 -2.65 4.16
C GLY A 298 12.07 -2.00 3.58
N ILE A 299 11.00 -2.78 3.36
CA ILE A 299 9.72 -2.29 2.80
C ILE A 299 9.04 -1.25 3.71
N LYS A 300 9.40 -1.17 5.00
CA LYS A 300 8.95 -0.10 5.91
C LYS A 300 9.58 1.26 5.60
N SER A 301 10.62 1.32 4.75
CA SER A 301 11.17 2.56 4.22
C SER A 301 10.28 3.10 3.08
N PRO A 302 9.69 4.31 3.20
CA PRO A 302 8.89 4.91 2.14
C PRO A 302 9.64 5.00 0.79
N SER A 303 10.97 5.11 0.86
CA SER A 303 11.86 5.12 -0.30
C SER A 303 11.71 3.84 -1.14
N ILE A 304 11.67 2.65 -0.55
CA ILE A 304 11.69 1.40 -1.32
C ILE A 304 10.36 1.13 -2.02
N LEU A 305 9.22 1.38 -1.36
CA LEU A 305 7.91 1.22 -1.99
C LEU A 305 7.67 2.26 -3.10
N PHE A 306 8.21 3.47 -2.93
CA PHE A 306 8.18 4.54 -3.92
C PHE A 306 9.10 4.22 -5.11
N THR A 307 10.35 3.84 -4.85
CA THR A 307 11.33 3.47 -5.88
C THR A 307 10.93 2.20 -6.63
N THR A 308 10.40 1.15 -5.98
CA THR A 308 9.97 -0.07 -6.70
C THR A 308 8.77 0.15 -7.63
N ASN A 309 7.79 0.97 -7.23
CA ASN A 309 6.73 1.40 -8.13
C ASN A 309 7.27 2.30 -9.26
N LEU A 310 8.17 3.25 -8.96
CA LEU A 310 8.81 4.09 -9.97
C LEU A 310 9.70 3.31 -10.94
N MET A 311 10.40 2.27 -10.51
CA MET A 311 11.23 1.40 -11.35
C MET A 311 10.37 0.53 -12.27
N LYS A 312 9.30 -0.09 -11.72
CA LYS A 312 8.42 -1.01 -12.45
C LYS A 312 7.46 -0.29 -13.43
N HIS A 313 7.11 0.96 -13.13
CA HIS A 313 6.27 1.82 -13.98
C HIS A 313 7.07 2.99 -14.63
N CYS A 314 8.40 2.90 -14.62
CA CYS A 314 9.28 3.84 -15.32
C CYS A 314 8.94 3.83 -16.82
N ASN A 315 8.78 5.02 -17.42
CA ASN A 315 8.48 5.10 -18.85
C ASN A 315 9.73 4.95 -19.74
N GLY A 316 10.94 4.99 -19.17
CA GLY A 316 12.20 4.68 -19.86
C GLY A 316 12.65 3.22 -19.68
N LEU A 317 13.79 2.86 -20.26
CA LEU A 317 14.52 1.66 -19.88
C LEU A 317 15.12 1.90 -18.49
N PHE A 318 15.19 0.87 -17.66
CA PHE A 318 15.78 1.00 -16.33
C PHE A 318 16.65 -0.22 -16.02
N ILE A 319 17.80 0.01 -15.38
CA ILE A 319 18.70 -1.04 -14.88
C ILE A 319 19.34 -0.63 -13.53
N LEU A 320 19.42 -1.54 -12.57
CA LEU A 320 20.17 -1.43 -11.32
C LEU A 320 21.41 -2.33 -11.40
N ARG A 321 22.56 -1.90 -10.87
CA ARG A 321 23.79 -2.72 -10.79
C ARG A 321 24.40 -2.68 -9.40
N ASP A 322 25.18 -3.70 -9.06
CA ASP A 322 26.07 -3.68 -7.90
C ASP A 322 27.34 -2.86 -8.16
N GLU A 323 28.15 -2.69 -7.12
CA GLU A 323 29.46 -2.04 -7.19
C GLU A 323 30.51 -2.76 -8.06
N HIS A 324 30.20 -3.98 -8.53
CA HIS A 324 31.01 -4.75 -9.47
C HIS A 324 30.48 -4.67 -10.91
N GLY A 325 29.35 -3.97 -11.14
CA GLY A 325 28.73 -3.81 -12.43
C GLY A 325 27.82 -4.97 -12.88
N VAL A 326 27.58 -5.95 -12.02
CA VAL A 326 26.60 -7.02 -12.28
C VAL A 326 25.20 -6.42 -12.22
N ALA A 327 24.38 -6.70 -13.22
CA ALA A 327 22.99 -6.26 -13.21
C ALA A 327 22.23 -6.96 -12.07
N ILE A 328 21.65 -6.14 -11.18
CA ILE A 328 20.69 -6.51 -10.13
C ILE A 328 19.28 -6.15 -10.59
N TYR A 329 19.03 -5.20 -11.48
CA TYR A 329 17.67 -5.00 -11.99
C TYR A 329 17.71 -4.64 -13.46
N ASN A 330 16.76 -5.08 -14.27
CA ASN A 330 16.41 -4.45 -15.53
C ASN A 330 14.87 -4.49 -15.72
N ASN A 331 14.27 -3.42 -16.24
CA ASN A 331 12.84 -3.43 -16.53
C ASN A 331 12.55 -4.11 -17.88
N LYS A 332 11.28 -4.47 -18.12
CA LYS A 332 10.90 -5.13 -19.37
C LYS A 332 11.31 -4.34 -20.63
N LYS A 333 11.26 -3.00 -20.60
CA LYS A 333 11.73 -2.17 -21.73
C LYS A 333 13.23 -2.35 -22.00
N HIS A 334 14.05 -2.49 -20.95
CA HIS A 334 15.48 -2.77 -21.08
C HIS A 334 15.76 -4.19 -21.62
N THR A 335 15.02 -5.22 -21.17
CA THR A 335 15.19 -6.59 -21.69
C THR A 335 14.69 -6.72 -23.13
N ASP A 336 13.60 -6.04 -23.48
CA ASP A 336 13.06 -6.01 -24.84
C ASP A 336 14.05 -5.28 -25.80
N TYR A 337 14.70 -4.20 -25.36
CA TYR A 337 15.70 -3.46 -26.15
C TYR A 337 16.98 -4.27 -26.43
N LEU A 338 17.56 -4.93 -25.43
CA LEU A 338 18.77 -5.77 -25.61
C LEU A 338 18.46 -7.18 -26.14
N GLY A 339 17.19 -7.54 -26.30
CA GLY A 339 16.76 -8.89 -26.69
C GLY A 339 17.17 -9.99 -25.70
N CYS A 340 17.55 -9.64 -24.46
CA CYS A 340 17.88 -10.58 -23.39
C CYS A 340 17.89 -9.91 -22.01
N ASP A 341 17.76 -10.75 -20.99
CA ASP A 341 18.00 -10.38 -19.60
C ASP A 341 19.51 -10.48 -19.28
N LEU A 342 20.03 -9.48 -18.57
CA LEU A 342 21.43 -9.38 -18.13
C LEU A 342 21.64 -9.77 -16.66
N VAL A 343 20.60 -9.98 -15.85
CA VAL A 343 20.80 -10.15 -14.41
C VAL A 343 21.55 -11.42 -14.06
N GLY A 344 22.47 -11.28 -13.09
CA GLY A 344 23.33 -12.35 -12.64
C GLY A 344 24.29 -12.85 -13.73
N MET A 345 24.25 -12.29 -14.93
CA MET A 345 25.18 -12.60 -16.00
C MET A 345 26.55 -12.03 -15.61
N PRO A 346 27.61 -12.85 -15.58
CA PRO A 346 28.96 -12.36 -15.32
C PRO A 346 29.32 -11.27 -16.33
N VAL A 347 29.89 -10.18 -15.85
CA VAL A 347 30.25 -9.00 -16.67
C VAL A 347 31.06 -9.39 -17.92
N SER A 348 31.95 -10.38 -17.83
CA SER A 348 32.68 -10.93 -18.99
C SER A 348 31.76 -11.41 -20.12
N LYS A 349 30.70 -12.16 -19.81
CA LYS A 349 29.72 -12.64 -20.80
C LYS A 349 28.83 -11.52 -21.35
N VAL A 350 28.55 -10.51 -20.55
CA VAL A 350 27.84 -9.31 -21.02
C VAL A 350 28.71 -8.58 -22.05
N LEU A 351 30.00 -8.40 -21.77
CA LEU A 351 30.96 -7.75 -22.68
C LEU A 351 31.29 -8.56 -23.94
N GLU A 352 31.32 -9.90 -23.85
CA GLU A 352 31.42 -10.79 -25.03
C GLU A 352 30.25 -10.60 -26.00
N ARG A 353 29.05 -10.30 -25.49
CA ARG A 353 27.81 -10.14 -26.28
C ARG A 353 27.53 -8.69 -26.69
N PHE A 354 27.91 -7.73 -25.85
CA PHE A 354 27.70 -6.30 -26.02
C PHE A 354 28.98 -5.55 -25.65
N PRO A 355 29.96 -5.41 -26.56
CA PRO A 355 31.25 -4.77 -26.26
C PRO A 355 31.11 -3.33 -25.76
N ASP A 356 30.20 -2.55 -26.36
CA ASP A 356 29.97 -1.12 -26.03
C ASP A 356 29.45 -0.92 -24.59
N TYR A 357 28.92 -1.98 -23.98
CA TYR A 357 28.46 -2.01 -22.60
C TYR A 357 29.59 -1.72 -21.59
N GLN A 358 30.86 -1.85 -22.02
CA GLN A 358 32.03 -1.45 -21.25
C GLN A 358 31.99 0.04 -20.87
N THR A 359 31.50 0.91 -21.77
CA THR A 359 31.38 2.35 -21.54
C THR A 359 30.40 2.64 -20.39
N CYS A 360 29.27 1.94 -20.36
CA CYS A 360 28.29 2.05 -19.28
C CYS A 360 28.91 1.70 -17.91
N LEU A 361 29.68 0.61 -17.85
CA LEU A 361 30.34 0.15 -16.63
C LEU A 361 31.45 1.09 -16.15
N GLN A 362 32.16 1.75 -17.07
CA GLN A 362 33.12 2.79 -16.73
C GLN A 362 32.45 4.02 -16.10
N LEU A 363 31.30 4.44 -16.62
CA LEU A 363 30.50 5.53 -16.04
C LEU A 363 29.92 5.17 -14.66
N ASP A 364 29.51 3.91 -14.46
CA ASP A 364 29.05 3.41 -13.17
C ASP A 364 30.20 3.45 -12.13
N GLN A 365 31.39 2.98 -12.50
CA GLN A 365 32.60 3.09 -11.67
C GLN A 365 33.02 4.54 -11.41
N GLN A 366 32.87 5.44 -12.39
CA GLN A 366 33.13 6.87 -12.20
C GLN A 366 32.20 7.47 -11.14
N LEU A 367 30.91 7.10 -11.14
CA LEU A 367 29.94 7.55 -10.14
C LEU A 367 30.23 6.96 -8.75
N LEU A 368 30.60 5.68 -8.66
CA LEU A 368 30.94 5.00 -7.40
C LEU A 368 32.15 5.64 -6.71
N ASN A 369 33.17 6.04 -7.48
CA ASN A 369 34.39 6.68 -6.98
C ASN A 369 34.27 8.21 -6.75
N ASN A 370 33.12 8.82 -7.07
CA ASN A 370 32.89 10.25 -6.92
C ASN A 370 32.10 10.55 -5.63
N GLU A 371 32.27 11.74 -5.06
CA GLU A 371 31.48 12.18 -3.91
C GLU A 371 30.02 12.43 -4.29
N SER A 372 29.74 12.86 -5.52
CA SER A 372 28.36 13.02 -6.03
C SER A 372 27.59 11.70 -6.02
N ASP A 373 26.34 11.72 -5.55
CA ASP A 373 25.42 10.59 -5.62
C ASP A 373 24.65 10.50 -6.94
N ILE A 374 24.81 11.47 -7.86
CA ILE A 374 24.13 11.51 -9.16
C ILE A 374 25.13 11.82 -10.28
N LEU A 375 24.96 11.15 -11.44
CA LEU A 375 25.66 11.40 -12.69
C LEU A 375 24.65 11.36 -13.85
N MET A 376 24.61 12.41 -14.66
CA MET A 376 23.83 12.45 -15.90
C MET A 376 24.78 12.37 -17.11
N SER A 377 24.38 11.62 -18.13
CA SER A 377 25.12 11.49 -19.39
C SER A 377 24.16 11.38 -20.57
N ASN A 378 24.61 11.89 -21.72
CA ASN A 378 23.96 11.62 -22.99
C ASN A 378 24.78 10.51 -23.67
N GLU A 379 24.17 9.36 -23.90
CA GLU A 379 24.80 8.19 -24.51
C GLU A 379 24.24 7.98 -25.92
N THR A 380 25.08 7.47 -26.82
CA THR A 380 24.73 7.25 -28.23
C THR A 380 25.07 5.82 -28.63
N VAL A 381 24.10 5.13 -29.21
CA VAL A 381 24.29 3.78 -29.74
C VAL A 381 24.12 3.84 -31.25
N GLU A 382 25.10 3.33 -31.99
CA GLU A 382 25.04 3.23 -33.45
C GLU A 382 24.76 1.78 -33.84
N VAL A 383 23.59 1.55 -34.46
CA VAL A 383 23.21 0.24 -35.00
C VAL A 383 22.79 0.41 -36.45
N ASP A 384 23.38 -0.37 -37.35
CA ASP A 384 23.03 -0.45 -38.78
C ASP A 384 22.86 0.91 -39.48
N SER A 385 23.77 1.85 -39.24
CA SER A 385 23.78 3.24 -39.77
C SER A 385 22.74 4.19 -39.16
N THR A 386 22.09 3.81 -38.06
CA THR A 386 21.20 4.68 -37.29
C THR A 386 21.77 4.95 -35.90
N THR A 387 21.98 6.22 -35.59
CA THR A 387 22.42 6.69 -34.26
C THR A 387 21.17 6.95 -33.40
N THR A 388 21.00 6.19 -32.32
CA THR A 388 19.97 6.48 -31.30
C THR A 388 20.60 7.25 -30.14
N HIS A 389 19.90 8.30 -29.70
CA HIS A 389 20.32 9.17 -28.60
C HIS A 389 19.54 8.81 -27.32
N PHE A 390 20.27 8.68 -26.21
CA PHE A 390 19.73 8.34 -24.92
C PHE A 390 20.13 9.36 -23.86
N HIS A 391 19.16 9.78 -23.05
CA HIS A 391 19.39 10.54 -21.82
C HIS A 391 19.44 9.57 -20.64
N THR A 392 20.63 9.42 -20.06
CA THR A 392 20.87 8.50 -18.95
C THR A 392 21.06 9.24 -17.63
N TYR A 393 20.30 8.83 -16.62
CA TYR A 393 20.39 9.32 -15.26
C TYR A 393 20.87 8.18 -14.37
N ARG A 394 22.07 8.32 -13.81
CA ARG A 394 22.66 7.39 -12.85
C ARG A 394 22.55 7.97 -11.44
N GLN A 395 22.10 7.17 -10.48
CA GLN A 395 22.06 7.52 -9.07
C GLN A 395 22.70 6.41 -8.22
N LYS A 396 23.69 6.79 -7.42
CA LYS A 396 24.33 5.97 -6.41
C LYS A 396 23.39 5.89 -5.21
N ILE A 397 23.09 4.68 -4.75
CA ILE A 397 22.33 4.46 -3.52
C ILE A 397 23.12 3.55 -2.59
N LYS A 398 23.06 3.84 -1.30
CA LYS A 398 23.58 2.96 -0.24
C LYS A 398 22.42 2.32 0.48
N TYR A 399 22.46 1.01 0.64
CA TYR A 399 21.42 0.24 1.32
C TYR A 399 22.08 -0.88 2.11
N PHE A 400 21.90 -0.82 3.44
CA PHE A 400 22.81 -1.45 4.41
C PHE A 400 24.28 -1.13 4.08
N ASP A 401 25.18 -2.11 4.16
CA ASP A 401 26.61 -1.97 3.90
C ASP A 401 26.97 -2.06 2.40
N LYS A 402 25.99 -2.03 1.49
CA LYS A 402 26.20 -2.18 0.04
C LYS A 402 25.86 -0.91 -0.74
N THR A 403 26.64 -0.68 -1.80
CA THR A 403 26.41 0.41 -2.75
C THR A 403 25.89 -0.14 -4.08
N PHE A 404 24.86 0.51 -4.63
CA PHE A 404 24.25 0.14 -5.89
C PHE A 404 24.14 1.36 -6.81
N VAL A 405 24.05 1.12 -8.11
CA VAL A 405 23.86 2.16 -9.13
C VAL A 405 22.53 1.95 -9.82
N MET A 406 21.57 2.86 -9.61
CA MET A 406 20.33 2.95 -10.38
C MET A 406 20.61 3.70 -11.68
N ILE A 407 20.23 3.16 -12.82
CA ILE A 407 20.40 3.78 -14.14
C ILE A 407 19.04 3.83 -14.85
N PHE A 408 18.53 5.03 -15.08
CA PHE A 408 17.34 5.30 -15.90
C PHE A 408 17.81 5.78 -17.27
N VAL A 409 17.46 5.08 -18.34
CA VAL A 409 17.81 5.42 -19.72
C VAL A 409 16.52 5.78 -20.47
N TYR A 410 16.42 7.02 -20.90
CA TYR A 410 15.32 7.49 -21.73
C TYR A 410 15.81 7.59 -23.17
N GLU A 411 15.21 6.80 -24.06
CA GLU A 411 15.30 7.03 -25.49
C GLU A 411 14.69 8.40 -25.79
N ASP A 412 15.38 9.24 -26.58
CA ASP A 412 14.93 10.59 -26.94
C ASP A 412 13.81 10.53 -28.01
N ASN A 413 12.69 9.92 -27.62
CA ASN A 413 11.46 9.80 -28.41
C ASN A 413 10.65 11.09 -28.25
N GLN A 414 10.61 11.89 -29.32
CA GLN A 414 10.11 13.27 -29.33
C GLN A 414 8.60 13.48 -29.04
N ASP A 415 7.84 12.42 -28.67
CA ASP A 415 6.37 12.39 -28.78
C ASP A 415 5.56 12.07 -27.49
N VAL A 416 6.19 11.94 -26.31
CA VAL A 416 5.44 11.87 -25.03
C VAL A 416 5.60 13.18 -24.25
N GLN A 417 4.70 14.14 -24.52
CA GLN A 417 4.69 15.42 -23.79
C GLN A 417 4.41 15.20 -22.30
N SER A 418 5.42 15.49 -21.47
CA SER A 418 5.32 15.58 -20.00
C SER A 418 4.07 16.37 -19.58
N PRO A 419 3.40 16.01 -18.45
CA PRO A 419 2.28 16.80 -17.93
C PRO A 419 2.71 18.21 -17.49
N ILE A 420 4.01 18.43 -17.32
CA ILE A 420 4.64 19.72 -17.01
C ILE A 420 5.51 20.15 -18.20
N ASP A 421 5.31 21.37 -18.67
CA ASP A 421 6.09 22.00 -19.73
C ASP A 421 7.55 22.20 -19.26
N PRO A 422 8.55 21.60 -19.93
CA PRO A 422 9.95 21.62 -19.47
C PRO A 422 10.59 23.02 -19.57
N LEU A 423 9.97 23.94 -20.32
CA LEU A 423 10.44 25.31 -20.42
C LEU A 423 9.95 26.13 -19.22
N THR A 424 8.63 26.25 -19.05
CA THR A 424 8.00 27.18 -18.09
C THR A 424 7.65 26.58 -16.74
N GLY A 425 7.57 25.25 -16.62
CA GLY A 425 7.07 24.57 -15.42
C GLY A 425 5.54 24.64 -15.24
N CYS A 426 4.80 25.20 -16.21
CA CYS A 426 3.33 25.15 -16.23
C CYS A 426 2.85 23.73 -16.57
N PHE A 427 1.57 23.43 -16.34
CA PHE A 427 0.99 22.22 -16.93
C PHE A 427 0.94 22.33 -18.48
N THR A 428 1.08 21.21 -19.19
CA THR A 428 0.87 21.18 -20.65
C THR A 428 -0.60 21.08 -21.01
N LYS A 429 -0.96 21.38 -22.27
CA LYS A 429 -2.35 21.25 -22.79
C LYS A 429 -3.00 19.90 -22.49
N ALA A 430 -2.22 18.82 -22.35
CA ALA A 430 -2.73 17.49 -21.99
C ALA A 430 -3.48 17.47 -20.64
N LYS A 431 -3.16 18.39 -19.72
CA LYS A 431 -3.85 18.54 -18.43
C LYS A 431 -5.33 18.89 -18.57
N LEU A 432 -5.76 19.52 -19.68
CA LEU A 432 -7.16 19.83 -19.96
C LEU A 432 -8.03 18.59 -20.17
N ASN A 433 -7.44 17.45 -20.54
CA ASN A 433 -8.18 16.18 -20.68
C ASN A 433 -8.41 15.48 -19.33
N HIS A 434 -7.85 16.02 -18.25
CA HIS A 434 -7.79 15.39 -16.92
C HIS A 434 -8.13 16.37 -15.78
N ILE A 435 -8.89 17.44 -16.07
CA ILE A 435 -9.46 18.33 -15.06
C ILE A 435 -10.86 17.86 -14.67
N ASP A 436 -11.15 17.88 -13.37
CA ASP A 436 -12.53 17.81 -12.89
C ASP A 436 -13.21 19.15 -13.16
N VAL A 437 -14.12 19.17 -14.12
CA VAL A 437 -14.89 20.37 -14.51
C VAL A 437 -15.74 20.91 -13.37
N ASN A 438 -16.10 20.08 -12.38
CA ASN A 438 -16.89 20.54 -11.22
C ASN A 438 -16.05 21.33 -10.20
N ALA A 439 -14.72 21.31 -10.30
CA ALA A 439 -13.80 22.01 -9.41
C ALA A 439 -13.45 23.43 -9.89
N TYR A 440 -13.93 23.85 -11.07
CA TYR A 440 -13.56 25.13 -11.68
C TYR A 440 -14.76 25.78 -12.37
N ASN A 441 -14.99 27.06 -12.05
CA ASN A 441 -16.20 27.80 -12.44
C ASN A 441 -15.94 28.89 -13.50
N THR A 442 -14.68 29.26 -13.74
CA THR A 442 -14.28 30.24 -14.76
C THR A 442 -13.00 29.80 -15.47
N MET A 443 -12.97 29.96 -16.79
CA MET A 443 -11.79 29.77 -17.65
C MET A 443 -11.31 31.11 -18.22
N VAL A 444 -9.99 31.26 -18.35
CA VAL A 444 -9.35 32.39 -19.03
C VAL A 444 -8.36 31.88 -20.07
N PHE A 445 -8.45 32.37 -21.31
CA PHE A 445 -7.43 32.18 -22.34
C PHE A 445 -6.56 33.42 -22.44
N ILE A 446 -5.25 33.23 -22.59
CA ILE A 446 -4.20 34.26 -22.59
C ILE A 446 -3.28 34.05 -23.78
N ASP A 447 -2.83 35.14 -24.39
CA ASP A 447 -1.85 35.18 -25.48
C ASP A 447 -0.90 36.36 -25.21
N LEU A 448 0.42 36.15 -25.30
CA LEU A 448 1.40 37.19 -25.01
C LEU A 448 1.53 38.22 -26.17
N ASP A 449 1.14 39.46 -25.89
CA ASP A 449 1.33 40.56 -26.83
C ASP A 449 2.83 40.92 -26.93
N GLY A 450 3.40 40.85 -28.13
CA GLY A 450 4.77 41.28 -28.42
C GLY A 450 5.83 40.17 -28.38
N PHE A 451 5.48 38.96 -27.94
CA PHE A 451 6.43 37.85 -27.80
C PHE A 451 7.16 37.49 -29.11
N LYS A 452 6.46 37.50 -30.25
CA LYS A 452 7.11 37.31 -31.55
C LYS A 452 8.23 38.32 -31.81
N ASN A 453 8.02 39.60 -31.50
CA ASN A 453 9.05 40.64 -31.72
C ASN A 453 10.30 40.37 -30.87
N ILE A 454 10.14 39.81 -29.67
CA ILE A 454 11.27 39.42 -28.80
C ILE A 454 12.09 38.29 -29.46
N ASN A 455 11.42 37.27 -29.99
CA ASN A 455 12.08 36.20 -30.74
C ASN A 455 12.79 36.72 -32.01
N ASP A 456 12.11 37.58 -32.78
CA ASP A 456 12.64 38.14 -34.03
C ASP A 456 13.84 39.07 -33.79
N GLN A 457 13.89 39.78 -32.65
CA GLN A 457 14.94 40.76 -32.32
C GLN A 457 16.11 40.19 -31.51
N TYR A 458 15.85 39.28 -30.57
CA TYR A 458 16.85 38.79 -29.60
C TYR A 458 17.09 37.28 -29.68
N GLY A 459 16.39 36.58 -30.59
CA GLY A 459 16.51 35.14 -30.79
C GLY A 459 15.68 34.31 -29.81
N HIS A 460 15.37 33.07 -30.22
CA HIS A 460 14.49 32.16 -29.49
C HIS A 460 14.96 31.85 -28.07
N GLN A 461 16.27 31.72 -27.82
CA GLN A 461 16.80 31.46 -26.47
C GLN A 461 16.50 32.61 -25.49
N PHE A 462 16.47 33.85 -25.96
CA PHE A 462 16.11 35.00 -25.13
C PHE A 462 14.61 35.09 -24.93
N GLY A 463 13.81 34.83 -25.97
CA GLY A 463 12.36 34.71 -25.88
C GLY A 463 11.94 33.63 -24.88
N ASP A 464 12.56 32.45 -24.93
CA ASP A 464 12.38 31.36 -23.98
C ASP A 464 12.60 31.81 -22.52
N GLN A 465 13.63 32.61 -22.24
CA GLN A 465 13.84 33.20 -20.91
C GLN A 465 12.71 34.16 -20.51
N GLN A 466 12.23 35.01 -21.43
CA GLN A 466 11.11 35.92 -21.13
C GLN A 466 9.80 35.15 -20.95
N LEU A 467 9.61 34.02 -21.64
CA LEU A 467 8.43 33.16 -21.52
C LEU A 467 8.39 32.47 -20.15
N LYS A 468 9.55 31.99 -19.65
CA LYS A 468 9.69 31.50 -18.27
C LYS A 468 9.34 32.58 -17.24
N GLU A 469 9.85 33.79 -17.43
CA GLU A 469 9.61 34.90 -16.51
C GLU A 469 8.14 35.35 -16.52
N ALA A 470 7.50 35.40 -17.69
CA ALA A 470 6.08 35.69 -17.83
C ALA A 470 5.22 34.64 -17.11
N ALA A 471 5.50 33.34 -17.33
CA ALA A 471 4.83 32.25 -16.63
C ALA A 471 5.02 32.32 -15.11
N ARG A 472 6.24 32.61 -14.64
CA ARG A 472 6.55 32.80 -13.21
C ARG A 472 5.74 33.94 -12.59
N LEU A 473 5.67 35.09 -13.27
CA LEU A 473 4.94 36.27 -12.79
C LEU A 473 3.42 36.05 -12.76
N ILE A 474 2.85 35.38 -13.77
CA ILE A 474 1.44 34.98 -13.76
C ILE A 474 1.19 34.06 -12.56
N ASN A 475 1.97 32.98 -12.43
CA ASN A 475 1.79 31.97 -11.38
C ASN A 475 1.91 32.53 -9.95
N GLN A 476 2.80 33.51 -9.71
CA GLN A 476 2.96 34.15 -8.39
C GLN A 476 1.73 34.95 -7.92
N ASN A 477 0.79 35.26 -8.81
CA ASN A 477 -0.45 35.97 -8.48
C ASN A 477 -1.67 35.02 -8.43
N LEU A 478 -1.43 33.71 -8.52
CA LEU A 478 -2.44 32.65 -8.42
C LEU A 478 -2.43 32.03 -7.02
N ARG A 479 -3.55 31.40 -6.65
CA ARG A 479 -3.64 30.55 -5.46
C ARG A 479 -3.20 29.12 -5.81
N LYS A 480 -3.01 28.27 -4.79
CA LYS A 480 -2.56 26.88 -4.99
C LYS A 480 -3.59 26.01 -5.71
N GLU A 481 -4.86 26.38 -5.56
CA GLU A 481 -6.03 25.78 -6.19
C GLU A 481 -6.34 26.33 -7.60
N ASP A 482 -5.76 27.47 -8.00
CA ASP A 482 -5.89 27.99 -9.36
C ASP A 482 -4.98 27.18 -10.31
N LEU A 483 -5.46 26.86 -11.52
CA LEU A 483 -4.70 26.07 -12.49
C LEU A 483 -4.07 26.95 -13.58
N LEU A 484 -2.78 26.75 -13.88
CA LEU A 484 -2.07 27.38 -15.00
C LEU A 484 -1.51 26.35 -15.99
N ILE A 485 -1.96 26.46 -17.24
CA ILE A 485 -1.60 25.59 -18.35
C ILE A 485 -0.94 26.42 -19.45
N ARG A 486 0.17 25.94 -20.02
CA ARG A 486 0.69 26.41 -21.31
C ARG A 486 0.00 25.62 -22.41
N PHE A 487 -0.78 26.32 -23.25
CA PHE A 487 -1.61 25.69 -24.28
C PHE A 487 -0.79 25.35 -25.54
N GLY A 488 0.11 26.26 -25.91
CA GLY A 488 1.10 26.10 -26.98
C GLY A 488 1.85 27.42 -27.18
N GLY A 489 3.08 27.40 -27.71
CA GLY A 489 3.82 28.64 -28.01
C GLY A 489 3.86 29.63 -26.84
N ASP A 490 3.22 30.78 -27.04
CA ASP A 490 3.02 31.91 -26.12
C ASP A 490 1.57 32.04 -25.59
N GLU A 491 0.78 30.98 -25.69
CA GLU A 491 -0.60 30.88 -25.23
C GLU A 491 -0.71 30.12 -23.89
N PHE A 492 -1.57 30.62 -23.00
CA PHE A 492 -1.84 30.04 -21.69
C PHE A 492 -3.34 29.96 -21.39
N VAL A 493 -3.73 28.96 -20.61
CA VAL A 493 -5.09 28.78 -20.08
C VAL A 493 -5.03 28.78 -18.56
N LEU A 494 -5.96 29.51 -17.93
CA LEU A 494 -6.20 29.48 -16.49
C LEU A 494 -7.58 28.93 -16.18
N CYS A 495 -7.69 28.15 -15.11
CA CYS A 495 -8.97 27.74 -14.52
C CYS A 495 -9.06 28.21 -13.07
N PHE A 496 -10.21 28.78 -12.68
CA PHE A 496 -10.45 29.37 -11.37
C PHE A 496 -11.71 28.78 -10.72
N ASP A 497 -11.64 28.45 -9.44
CA ASP A 497 -12.84 28.26 -8.62
C ASP A 497 -13.45 29.61 -8.21
N SER A 498 -14.12 30.25 -9.16
CA SER A 498 -14.92 31.45 -8.92
C SER A 498 -16.00 31.63 -9.98
N HIS A 499 -17.21 31.96 -9.57
CA HIS A 499 -18.30 32.34 -10.47
C HIS A 499 -18.24 33.83 -10.89
N SER A 500 -17.36 34.65 -10.29
CA SER A 500 -17.33 36.10 -10.53
C SER A 500 -16.38 36.47 -11.68
N ILE A 501 -16.92 36.50 -12.90
CA ILE A 501 -16.21 36.97 -14.11
C ILE A 501 -15.59 38.36 -13.88
N GLN A 502 -16.26 39.25 -13.16
CA GLN A 502 -15.79 40.63 -12.94
C GLN A 502 -14.55 40.68 -12.04
N ASP A 503 -14.49 39.84 -11.01
CA ASP A 503 -13.33 39.76 -10.12
C ASP A 503 -12.15 39.09 -10.81
N ILE A 504 -12.39 38.03 -11.57
CA ILE A 504 -11.36 37.40 -12.42
C ILE A 504 -10.84 38.39 -13.47
N GLN A 505 -11.70 39.15 -14.15
CA GLN A 505 -11.25 40.22 -15.05
C GLN A 505 -10.40 41.29 -14.35
N THR A 506 -10.70 41.62 -13.10
CA THR A 506 -9.95 42.60 -12.31
C THR A 506 -8.59 42.05 -11.89
N LYS A 507 -8.54 40.81 -11.38
CA LYS A 507 -7.30 40.06 -11.10
C LYS A 507 -6.42 39.96 -12.35
N MET A 508 -6.98 39.59 -13.50
CA MET A 508 -6.24 39.48 -14.77
C MET A 508 -5.73 40.82 -15.32
N ARG A 509 -6.39 41.95 -15.02
CA ARG A 509 -5.85 43.29 -15.32
C ARG A 509 -4.66 43.63 -14.42
N MET A 510 -4.77 43.36 -13.11
CA MET A 510 -3.70 43.59 -12.14
C MET A 510 -2.44 42.78 -12.46
N ILE A 511 -2.59 41.48 -12.74
CA ILE A 511 -1.47 40.60 -13.14
C ILE A 511 -0.79 41.15 -14.39
N ARG A 512 -1.55 41.65 -15.37
CA ARG A 512 -1.01 42.23 -16.59
C ARG A 512 -0.21 43.49 -16.30
N THR A 513 -0.72 44.39 -15.48
CA THR A 513 -0.02 45.64 -15.11
C THR A 513 1.30 45.33 -14.40
N ASN A 514 1.32 44.33 -13.52
CA ASN A 514 2.55 43.87 -12.86
C ASN A 514 3.56 43.28 -13.86
N LEU A 515 3.07 42.51 -14.84
CA LEU A 515 3.89 41.92 -15.90
C LEU A 515 4.47 42.99 -16.85
N GLU A 516 3.62 43.88 -17.37
CA GLU A 516 4.00 45.03 -18.21
C GLU A 516 5.08 45.87 -17.52
N HIS A 517 4.90 46.20 -16.24
CA HIS A 517 5.87 46.97 -15.46
C HIS A 517 7.21 46.24 -15.30
N HIS A 518 7.17 44.93 -15.02
CA HIS A 518 8.38 44.12 -14.83
C HIS A 518 9.24 44.06 -16.10
N PHE A 519 8.64 43.84 -17.27
CA PHE A 519 9.37 43.79 -18.54
C PHE A 519 9.81 45.19 -19.00
N GLN A 520 9.01 46.23 -18.75
CA GLN A 520 9.38 47.62 -19.05
C GLN A 520 10.64 48.06 -18.29
N GLN A 521 10.83 47.64 -17.04
CA GLN A 521 12.07 47.90 -16.28
C GLN A 521 13.33 47.27 -16.90
N ARG A 522 13.18 46.30 -17.80
CA ARG A 522 14.25 45.62 -18.53
C ARG A 522 14.35 46.07 -20.00
N GLU A 523 13.66 47.16 -20.36
CA GLU A 523 13.55 47.67 -21.74
C GLU A 523 12.89 46.69 -22.73
N ILE A 524 12.12 45.72 -22.22
CA ILE A 524 11.41 44.70 -23.01
C ILE A 524 9.92 45.06 -23.08
N PHE A 525 9.36 45.11 -24.29
CA PHE A 525 7.92 45.25 -24.48
C PHE A 525 7.24 43.88 -24.51
N LEU A 526 6.73 43.44 -23.37
CA LEU A 526 5.92 42.22 -23.24
C LEU A 526 4.64 42.50 -22.44
N SER A 527 3.53 41.97 -22.93
CA SER A 527 2.18 42.16 -22.40
C SER A 527 1.37 40.87 -22.63
N TYR A 528 0.10 40.84 -22.24
CA TYR A 528 -0.84 39.84 -22.76
C TYR A 528 -2.27 40.33 -23.01
N SER A 529 -2.89 39.71 -23.99
CA SER A 529 -4.32 39.76 -24.25
C SER A 529 -5.02 38.59 -23.56
N PHE A 530 -6.24 38.78 -23.06
CA PHE A 530 -6.98 37.72 -22.38
C PHE A 530 -8.49 37.78 -22.59
N GLY A 531 -9.15 36.62 -22.51
CA GLY A 531 -10.59 36.45 -22.61
C GLY A 531 -11.13 35.56 -21.49
N VAL A 532 -12.21 35.98 -20.81
CA VAL A 532 -12.78 35.31 -19.63
C VAL A 532 -14.16 34.73 -19.95
N THR A 533 -14.44 33.51 -19.52
CA THR A 533 -15.72 32.84 -19.72
C THR A 533 -16.08 31.92 -18.55
N PRO A 534 -17.38 31.69 -18.24
CA PRO A 534 -17.76 30.59 -17.36
C PRO A 534 -17.18 29.27 -17.89
N LEU A 535 -16.75 28.42 -16.96
CA LEU A 535 -16.44 27.03 -17.25
C LEU A 535 -17.61 26.19 -16.78
N ASP A 536 -18.45 25.78 -17.74
CA ASP A 536 -19.51 24.79 -17.53
C ASP A 536 -18.93 23.39 -17.79
N MET A 537 -19.76 22.38 -18.11
CA MET A 537 -19.29 21.00 -18.31
C MET A 537 -18.54 20.74 -19.63
N ASP A 538 -18.54 21.67 -20.60
CA ASP A 538 -17.85 21.50 -21.89
C ASP A 538 -16.60 22.40 -21.98
N ILE A 539 -15.44 21.77 -21.82
CA ILE A 539 -14.12 22.39 -21.86
C ILE A 539 -13.82 22.97 -23.26
N GLN A 540 -14.25 22.31 -24.34
CA GLN A 540 -13.94 22.77 -25.69
C GLN A 540 -14.77 24.01 -26.05
N LEU A 541 -16.06 24.03 -25.71
CA LEU A 541 -16.89 25.22 -25.87
C LEU A 541 -16.42 26.40 -25.01
N ALA A 542 -15.90 26.12 -23.80
CA ALA A 542 -15.28 27.14 -22.95
C ALA A 542 -13.99 27.70 -23.59
N LEU A 543 -13.08 26.84 -24.07
CA LEU A 543 -11.85 27.26 -24.76
C LEU A 543 -12.16 28.14 -25.99
N ASP A 544 -13.04 27.66 -26.87
CA ASP A 544 -13.51 28.38 -28.06
C ASP A 544 -14.11 29.77 -27.72
N SER A 545 -14.84 29.87 -26.61
CA SER A 545 -15.46 31.12 -26.13
C SER A 545 -14.40 32.07 -25.54
N ALA A 546 -13.45 31.53 -24.79
CA ALA A 546 -12.36 32.29 -24.17
C ALA A 546 -11.39 32.85 -25.21
N ASP A 547 -10.98 32.05 -26.21
CA ASP A 547 -10.16 32.49 -27.35
C ASP A 547 -10.83 33.62 -28.13
N LYS A 548 -12.09 33.45 -28.57
CA LYS A 548 -12.86 34.50 -29.27
C LYS A 548 -12.87 35.83 -28.48
N LYS A 549 -12.99 35.77 -27.15
CA LYS A 549 -12.93 36.95 -26.27
C LYS A 549 -11.52 37.52 -26.13
N MET A 550 -10.49 36.67 -26.06
CA MET A 550 -9.08 37.07 -26.05
C MET A 550 -8.74 37.82 -27.34
N TYR A 551 -9.13 37.30 -28.49
CA TYR A 551 -8.87 37.91 -29.79
C TYR A 551 -9.57 39.28 -29.96
N ILE A 552 -10.78 39.45 -29.39
CA ILE A 552 -11.44 40.76 -29.27
C ILE A 552 -10.64 41.71 -28.36
N ASN A 553 -10.05 41.22 -27.26
CA ASN A 553 -9.15 42.01 -26.40
C ASN A 553 -7.91 42.46 -27.16
N LYS A 554 -7.25 41.54 -27.86
CA LYS A 554 -6.04 41.76 -28.69
C LYS A 554 -6.28 42.82 -29.77
N ARG A 555 -7.41 42.76 -30.47
CA ARG A 555 -7.82 43.80 -31.45
C ARG A 555 -8.05 45.17 -30.81
N LYS A 556 -8.65 45.25 -29.61
CA LYS A 556 -8.82 46.52 -28.89
C LYS A 556 -7.48 47.10 -28.43
N ARG A 557 -6.59 46.27 -27.86
CA ARG A 557 -5.25 46.69 -27.40
C ARG A 557 -4.39 47.22 -28.55
N LYS A 558 -4.33 46.53 -29.69
CA LYS A 558 -3.60 47.02 -30.88
C LYS A 558 -4.08 48.40 -31.37
N LYS A 559 -5.39 48.69 -31.31
CA LYS A 559 -5.91 50.04 -31.65
C LYS A 559 -5.45 51.12 -30.66
N ILE A 560 -5.43 50.81 -29.36
CA ILE A 560 -4.99 51.76 -28.33
C ILE A 560 -3.49 52.07 -28.47
N ILE A 561 -2.66 51.02 -28.64
CA ILE A 561 -1.21 51.16 -28.79
C ILE A 561 -0.88 51.95 -30.07
N ASN A 562 -1.51 51.64 -31.20
CA ASN A 562 -1.28 52.37 -32.44
C ASN A 562 -1.69 53.86 -32.35
N ASN A 563 -2.77 54.18 -31.63
CA ASN A 563 -3.23 55.55 -31.40
C ASN A 563 -2.38 56.31 -30.33
N GLN A 564 -1.43 55.65 -29.67
CA GLN A 564 -0.47 56.27 -28.74
C GLN A 564 0.93 56.44 -29.38
N ALA A 565 1.16 55.81 -30.53
CA ALA A 565 2.39 55.91 -31.32
C ALA A 565 2.25 56.84 -32.55
N SER A 566 1.08 57.46 -32.70
CA SER A 566 0.71 58.43 -33.75
C SER A 566 0.32 59.77 -33.13
#